data_AF-A0A2T1A096-F1
#
_entry.id   AF-A0A2T1A096-F1
#
_cell.length_a   1.000
_cell.length_b   1.000
_cell.length_c   1.000
_cell.angle_alpha   90.00
_cell.angle_beta   90.00
_cell.angle_gamma   90.00
#
_symmetry.space_group_name_H-M   'P 1'
#
loop_
_entity.id
_entity.type
_entity.pdbx_description
1 polymer ?
#
loop_
_entity_poly.entity_id
_entity_poly.type
_entity_poly.pdbx_seq_one_letter_code
_entity_poly.pdbx_strand_id
1 'polypeptide(L)'
;MGDLHCPATIVIAAAGATTRSRLIDALTGRRIAMVFAPPGGEPEQSAAVLASSLGCAMRTETELEAKDAAENAADVSRRWSDVVDEIGDRYRGETVLIMSTPAAVGSAVPSLTSVAGVRTPAADAGIMAELECDADGTRAIAWAGPGD
;
A
#
# COMPACT_ATOMS: atom_id res chain seq x y z
N MET A 1 -19.30 5.91 -25.23
CA MET A 1 -18.95 4.51 -24.93
C MET A 1 -17.84 4.63 -23.90
N GLY A 2 -18.23 4.74 -22.62
CA GLY A 2 -17.28 5.02 -21.55
C GLY A 2 -16.53 3.75 -21.20
N ASP A 3 -15.21 3.77 -21.35
CA ASP A 3 -14.33 2.70 -20.88
C ASP A 3 -14.61 2.44 -19.40
N LEU A 4 -15.17 1.27 -19.12
CA LEU A 4 -15.41 0.72 -17.79
C LEU A 4 -14.09 0.26 -17.17
N HIS A 5 -13.10 1.14 -17.11
CA HIS A 5 -11.91 0.87 -16.32
C HIS A 5 -12.29 1.06 -14.85
N CYS A 6 -12.66 -0.04 -14.21
CA CYS A 6 -12.79 -0.10 -12.76
C CYS A 6 -11.39 -0.03 -12.17
N PRO A 7 -10.98 1.11 -11.57
CA PRO A 7 -9.65 1.19 -10.97
C PRO A 7 -9.56 0.24 -9.77
N ALA A 8 -8.36 -0.25 -9.49
CA ALA A 8 -8.08 -0.92 -8.23
C ALA A 8 -7.85 0.13 -7.14
N THR A 9 -8.36 -0.14 -5.93
CA THR A 9 -8.01 0.67 -4.75
C THR A 9 -6.89 -0.02 -3.99
N ILE A 10 -5.75 0.63 -3.83
CA ILE A 10 -4.60 0.12 -3.10
C ILE A 10 -4.41 0.95 -1.84
N VAL A 11 -4.57 0.31 -0.69
CA VAL A 11 -4.25 0.88 0.61
C VAL A 11 -2.81 0.53 0.95
N ILE A 12 -1.95 1.51 1.22
CA ILE A 12 -0.56 1.29 1.64
C ILE A 12 -0.41 1.77 3.08
N ALA A 13 0.16 0.92 3.94
CA ALA A 13 0.42 1.28 5.32
C ALA A 13 1.75 0.74 5.85
N ALA A 14 2.34 1.50 6.77
CA ALA A 14 3.52 1.06 7.51
C ALA A 14 3.12 0.10 8.63
N ALA A 15 3.89 -0.98 8.78
CA ALA A 15 3.73 -1.92 9.86
C ALA A 15 3.99 -1.24 11.23
N GLY A 16 3.18 -1.62 12.22
CA GLY A 16 3.30 -1.15 13.60
C GLY A 16 2.06 -1.51 14.41
N ALA A 17 2.22 -1.77 15.71
CA ALA A 17 1.12 -2.21 16.57
C ALA A 17 -0.05 -1.20 16.61
N THR A 18 0.25 0.09 16.74
CA THR A 18 -0.76 1.16 16.74
C THR A 18 -1.44 1.30 15.37
N THR A 19 -0.68 1.18 14.29
CA THR A 19 -1.22 1.23 12.92
C THR A 19 -2.16 0.06 12.65
N ARG A 20 -1.83 -1.14 13.13
CA ARG A 20 -2.64 -2.35 12.92
C ARG A 20 -4.05 -2.22 13.47
N SER A 21 -4.22 -1.76 14.71
CA SER A 21 -5.56 -1.59 15.30
C SER A 21 -6.40 -0.54 14.56
N ARG A 22 -5.76 0.56 14.13
CA ARG A 22 -6.44 1.59 13.33
C ARG A 22 -6.83 1.10 11.95
N LEU A 23 -5.97 0.31 11.29
CA LEU A 23 -6.28 -0.30 10.00
C LEU A 23 -7.45 -1.29 10.11
N ILE A 24 -7.51 -2.09 11.18
CA ILE A 24 -8.67 -2.97 11.39
C ILE A 24 -9.95 -2.14 11.47
N ASP A 25 -9.96 -1.09 12.30
CA ASP A 25 -11.13 -0.22 12.45
C ASP A 25 -11.53 0.45 11.12
N ALA A 26 -10.58 1.08 10.45
CA ALA A 26 -10.81 1.80 9.19
C ALA A 26 -11.19 0.90 8.01
N LEU A 27 -10.74 -0.35 8.00
CA LEU A 27 -11.03 -1.32 6.94
C LEU A 27 -12.19 -2.27 7.29
N THR A 28 -12.70 -2.22 8.52
CA THR A 28 -13.86 -3.03 8.92
C THR A 28 -15.08 -2.64 8.08
N GLY A 29 -15.72 -3.64 7.49
CA GLY A 29 -16.87 -3.44 6.58
C GLY A 29 -16.49 -3.12 5.14
N ARG A 30 -15.20 -2.93 4.83
CA ARG A 30 -14.70 -2.85 3.45
C ARG A 30 -14.34 -4.24 2.95
N ARG A 31 -14.57 -4.48 1.66
CA ARG A 31 -14.19 -5.73 1.00
C ARG A 31 -12.73 -5.64 0.57
N ILE A 32 -11.83 -6.25 1.34
CA ILE A 32 -10.42 -6.36 1.00
C ILE A 32 -10.20 -7.70 0.30
N ALA A 33 -9.77 -7.66 -0.97
CA ALA A 33 -9.55 -8.86 -1.77
C ALA A 33 -8.26 -9.60 -1.40
N MET A 34 -7.21 -8.86 -1.04
CA MET A 34 -5.88 -9.41 -0.75
C MET A 34 -5.08 -8.47 0.15
N VAL A 35 -4.22 -9.06 0.99
CA VAL A 35 -3.15 -8.36 1.71
C VAL A 35 -1.78 -8.80 1.17
N PHE A 36 -0.90 -7.84 0.90
CA PHE A 36 0.49 -8.06 0.50
C PHE A 36 1.45 -7.52 1.55
N ALA A 37 2.57 -8.22 1.76
CA ALA A 37 3.66 -7.77 2.62
C ALA A 37 5.01 -8.32 2.14
N PRO A 38 6.15 -7.68 2.45
CA PRO A 38 7.44 -8.32 2.24
C PRO A 38 7.57 -9.58 3.12
N PRO A 39 8.33 -10.59 2.67
CA PRO A 39 8.60 -11.77 3.48
C PRO A 39 9.45 -11.41 4.71
N GLY A 40 9.12 -12.00 5.85
CA GLY A 40 9.87 -11.88 7.09
C GLY A 40 9.51 -10.66 7.95
N GLY A 41 9.86 -10.78 9.23
CA GLY A 41 9.82 -9.67 10.18
C GLY A 41 8.41 -9.22 10.59
N GLU A 42 8.33 -7.95 10.99
CA GLU A 42 7.11 -7.33 11.51
C GLU A 42 6.01 -7.09 10.45
N PRO A 43 6.31 -6.68 9.19
CA PRO A 43 5.28 -6.44 8.18
C PRO A 43 4.49 -7.69 7.84
N GLU A 44 5.16 -8.82 7.64
CA GLU A 44 4.49 -10.11 7.35
C GLU A 44 3.56 -10.52 8.50
N GLN A 45 4.04 -10.44 9.74
CA GLN A 45 3.26 -10.79 10.93
C GLN A 45 2.03 -9.88 11.10
N SER A 46 2.20 -8.58 10.88
CA SER A 46 1.11 -7.61 10.98
C SER A 46 0.09 -7.80 9.85
N ALA A 47 0.55 -8.08 8.63
CA ALA A 47 -0.29 -8.39 7.48
C ALA A 47 -1.09 -9.69 7.69
N ALA A 48 -0.47 -10.72 8.28
CA ALA A 48 -1.15 -11.99 8.55
C ALA A 48 -2.30 -11.84 9.56
N VAL A 49 -2.08 -11.04 10.61
CA VAL A 49 -3.13 -10.68 11.57
C VAL A 49 -4.25 -9.90 10.89
N LEU A 50 -3.92 -8.90 10.06
CA LEU A 50 -4.91 -8.11 9.31
C LEU A 50 -5.72 -8.96 8.35
N ALA A 51 -5.08 -9.81 7.55
CA ALA A 51 -5.76 -10.71 6.63
C ALA A 51 -6.73 -11.64 7.37
N SER A 52 -6.31 -12.18 8.51
CA SER A 52 -7.16 -13.02 9.37
C SER A 52 -8.36 -12.26 9.93
N SER A 53 -8.15 -11.02 10.41
CA SER A 53 -9.22 -10.17 10.96
C SER A 53 -10.20 -9.68 9.89
N LEU A 54 -9.71 -9.42 8.68
CA LEU A 54 -10.50 -8.94 7.54
C LEU A 54 -11.16 -10.08 6.74
N GLY A 55 -10.83 -11.34 7.05
CA GLY A 55 -11.39 -12.51 6.38
C GLY A 55 -10.91 -12.68 4.94
N CYS A 56 -9.71 -12.21 4.62
CA CYS A 56 -9.11 -12.33 3.29
C CYS A 56 -7.76 -13.07 3.33
N ALA A 57 -7.24 -13.41 2.16
CA ALA A 57 -5.95 -14.09 2.08
C ALA A 57 -4.78 -13.09 2.08
N MET A 58 -3.59 -13.59 2.39
CA MET A 58 -2.33 -12.83 2.36
C MET A 58 -1.35 -13.44 1.36
N ARG A 59 -0.51 -12.60 0.73
CA ARG A 59 0.66 -13.00 -0.05
C ARG A 59 1.90 -12.22 0.35
N THR A 60 3.05 -12.84 0.13
CA THR A 60 4.35 -12.19 0.33
C THR A 60 4.94 -11.73 -1.00
N GLU A 61 5.50 -10.52 -1.04
CA GLU A 61 6.13 -9.92 -2.22
C GLU A 61 7.47 -9.29 -1.83
N THR A 62 8.57 -9.90 -2.26
CA THR A 62 9.96 -9.48 -1.98
C THR A 62 10.22 -8.05 -2.46
N GLU A 63 9.59 -7.63 -3.54
CA GLU A 63 9.76 -6.30 -4.10
C GLU A 63 9.22 -5.16 -3.19
N LEU A 64 8.44 -5.51 -2.16
CA LEU A 64 7.97 -4.57 -1.13
C LEU A 64 8.96 -4.37 0.03
N GLU A 65 10.13 -5.01 0.00
CA GLU A 65 11.13 -4.88 1.05
C GLU A 65 11.69 -3.47 1.19
N ALA A 66 12.25 -3.19 2.37
CA ALA A 66 12.99 -1.95 2.59
C ALA A 66 14.24 -1.90 1.71
N LYS A 67 14.67 -0.67 1.42
CA LYS A 67 15.91 -0.40 0.70
C LYS A 67 17.10 -1.11 1.34
N ASP A 68 17.87 -1.86 0.54
CA ASP A 68 19.20 -2.31 0.96
C ASP A 68 20.17 -1.13 1.09
N ALA A 69 21.22 -1.27 1.90
CA ALA A 69 22.19 -0.18 2.13
C ALA A 69 22.82 0.37 0.83
N ALA A 70 22.96 -0.47 -0.20
CA ALA A 70 23.54 -0.14 -1.50
C ALA A 70 22.52 0.34 -2.55
N GLU A 71 21.22 0.16 -2.31
CA GLU A 71 20.17 0.51 -3.26
C GLU A 71 19.85 2.01 -3.17
N ASN A 72 19.48 2.66 -4.28
CA ASN A 72 19.04 4.07 -4.24
C ASN A 72 17.51 4.14 -4.11
N ALA A 73 16.99 5.26 -3.60
CA ALA A 73 15.55 5.48 -3.47
C ALA A 73 14.80 5.40 -4.81
N ALA A 74 15.48 5.71 -5.93
CA ALA A 74 14.92 5.57 -7.27
C ALA A 74 14.67 4.11 -7.65
N ASP A 75 15.56 3.19 -7.27
CA ASP A 75 15.41 1.77 -7.54
C ASP A 75 14.26 1.19 -6.71
N VAL A 76 14.18 1.53 -5.42
CA VAL A 76 13.05 1.15 -4.54
C VAL A 76 11.72 1.63 -5.12
N SER A 77 11.70 2.90 -5.53
CA SER A 77 10.49 3.50 -6.11
C SER A 77 10.04 2.76 -7.37
N ARG A 78 11.00 2.38 -8.23
CA ARG A 78 10.70 1.64 -9.46
C ARG A 78 10.13 0.24 -9.14
N ARG A 79 10.77 -0.51 -8.24
CA ARG A 79 10.30 -1.85 -7.82
C ARG A 79 8.88 -1.78 -7.25
N TRP A 80 8.63 -0.80 -6.38
CA TRP A 80 7.31 -0.56 -5.83
C TRP A 80 6.28 -0.16 -6.89
N SER A 81 6.65 0.68 -7.86
CA SER A 81 5.77 1.04 -8.97
C SER A 81 5.39 -0.18 -9.82
N ASP A 82 6.36 -1.04 -10.14
CA ASP A 82 6.12 -2.26 -10.93
C ASP A 82 5.16 -3.22 -10.18
N VAL A 83 5.30 -3.36 -8.86
CA VAL A 83 4.39 -4.17 -8.02
C VAL A 83 2.99 -3.55 -7.95
N VAL A 84 2.90 -2.24 -7.76
CA VAL A 84 1.64 -1.50 -7.67
C VAL A 84 0.87 -1.59 -8.99
N ASP A 85 1.56 -1.51 -10.12
CA ASP A 85 0.99 -1.69 -11.45
C ASP A 85 0.46 -3.12 -11.65
N GLU A 86 1.24 -4.15 -11.30
CA GLU A 86 0.79 -5.55 -11.39
C GLU A 86 -0.45 -5.80 -10.51
N ILE A 87 -0.44 -5.30 -9.27
CA ILE A 87 -1.59 -5.40 -8.37
C ILE A 87 -2.78 -4.63 -8.94
N GLY A 88 -2.56 -3.43 -9.47
CA GLY A 88 -3.60 -2.61 -10.08
C GLY A 88 -4.29 -3.33 -11.24
N ASP A 89 -3.53 -3.96 -12.13
CA ASP A 89 -4.06 -4.71 -13.26
C ASP A 89 -4.80 -5.98 -12.82
N ARG A 90 -4.25 -6.71 -11.85
CA ARG A 90 -4.80 -7.98 -11.36
C ARG A 90 -6.07 -7.82 -10.52
N TYR A 91 -6.19 -6.73 -9.77
CA TYR A 91 -7.26 -6.51 -8.79
C TYR A 91 -8.16 -5.31 -9.19
N ARG A 92 -8.36 -5.10 -10.50
CA ARG A 92 -9.27 -4.08 -11.04
C ARG A 92 -10.66 -4.14 -10.38
N GLY A 93 -11.13 -3.01 -9.86
CA GLY A 93 -12.42 -2.88 -9.17
C GLY A 93 -12.47 -3.48 -7.76
N GLU A 94 -11.35 -3.99 -7.23
CA GLU A 94 -11.25 -4.51 -5.88
C GLU A 94 -10.35 -3.62 -5.00
N THR A 95 -10.43 -3.79 -3.68
CA THR A 95 -9.52 -3.13 -2.73
C THR A 95 -8.44 -4.10 -2.25
N VAL A 96 -7.19 -3.67 -2.25
CA VAL A 96 -6.03 -4.42 -1.80
C VAL A 96 -5.29 -3.64 -0.73
N LEU A 97 -4.70 -4.34 0.24
CA LEU A 97 -3.84 -3.75 1.27
C LEU A 97 -2.39 -4.16 1.06
N ILE A 98 -1.47 -3.20 1.06
CA ILE A 98 -0.02 -3.39 1.08
C ILE A 98 0.51 -2.93 2.43
N MET A 99 1.20 -3.82 3.13
CA MET A 99 1.85 -3.54 4.40
C MET A 99 3.35 -3.73 4.28
N SER A 100 4.13 -2.69 4.59
CA SER A 100 5.60 -2.78 4.59
C SER A 100 6.20 -1.99 5.75
N THR A 101 7.53 -1.94 5.83
CA THR A 101 8.24 -1.17 6.87
C THR A 101 8.02 0.34 6.69
N PRO A 102 8.10 1.14 7.76
CA PRO A 102 8.05 2.60 7.66
C PRO A 102 9.07 3.19 6.70
N ALA A 103 10.27 2.62 6.62
CA ALA A 103 11.33 3.06 5.72
C ALA A 103 11.00 2.82 4.24
N ALA A 104 10.43 1.65 3.92
CA ALA A 104 9.99 1.32 2.56
C ALA A 104 8.84 2.22 2.12
N VAL A 105 7.80 2.32 2.95
CA VAL A 105 6.62 3.16 2.71
C VAL A 105 7.02 4.62 2.53
N GLY A 106 7.85 5.16 3.43
CA GLY A 106 8.30 6.55 3.36
C GLY A 106 9.19 6.88 2.16
N SER A 107 9.84 5.87 1.56
CA SER A 107 10.64 6.04 0.35
C SER A 107 9.80 5.91 -0.93
N ALA A 108 8.90 4.93 -0.99
CA ALA A 108 8.18 4.58 -2.20
C ALA A 108 6.92 5.43 -2.44
N VAL A 109 6.12 5.67 -1.39
CA VAL A 109 4.82 6.34 -1.51
C VAL A 109 4.91 7.75 -2.12
N PRO A 110 5.90 8.61 -1.79
CA PRO A 110 6.06 9.90 -2.44
C PRO A 110 6.25 9.81 -3.96
N SER A 111 6.99 8.80 -4.43
CA SER A 111 7.24 8.59 -5.85
C SER A 111 5.99 8.07 -6.58
N LEU A 112 5.20 7.21 -5.94
CA LEU A 112 3.96 6.65 -6.48
C LEU A 112 2.83 7.70 -6.64
N THR A 113 2.88 8.77 -5.85
CA THR A 113 1.78 9.74 -5.73
C THR A 113 2.07 11.08 -6.41
N SER A 114 3.31 11.30 -6.85
CA SER A 114 3.76 12.53 -7.49
C SER A 114 3.11 12.79 -8.87
N VAL A 115 2.40 11.82 -9.45
CA VAL A 115 1.80 11.92 -10.79
C VAL A 115 0.52 12.78 -10.81
N ALA A 116 -0.05 13.17 -9.66
CA ALA A 116 -1.34 13.89 -9.65
C ALA A 116 -1.44 14.99 -8.58
N GLY A 117 -0.52 15.96 -8.53
CA GLY A 117 -0.74 17.28 -7.91
C GLY A 117 -1.09 17.34 -6.41
N VAL A 118 -1.18 16.21 -5.72
CA VAL A 118 -1.46 16.10 -4.29
C VAL A 118 -0.13 16.14 -3.54
N ARG A 119 0.01 17.06 -2.58
CA ARG A 119 1.17 17.09 -1.69
C ARG A 119 1.11 15.89 -0.76
N THR A 120 2.13 15.04 -0.80
CA THR A 120 2.31 14.00 0.20
C THR A 120 2.55 14.64 1.57
N PRO A 121 1.76 14.29 2.61
CA PRO A 121 2.16 14.60 3.97
C PRO A 121 3.53 13.96 4.21
N ALA A 122 4.40 14.65 4.96
CA ALA A 122 5.70 14.12 5.32
C ALA A 122 5.52 12.73 5.92
N ALA A 123 6.26 11.74 5.40
CA ALA A 123 6.15 10.33 5.72
C ALA A 123 6.44 10.05 7.22
N ASP A 124 5.50 10.37 8.09
CA ASP A 124 5.54 10.02 9.50
C ASP A 124 5.07 8.58 9.70
N ALA A 125 5.64 7.91 10.70
CA ALA A 125 5.33 6.51 10.99
C ALA A 125 3.86 6.39 11.41
N GLY A 126 3.02 5.83 10.53
CA GLY A 126 1.58 5.68 10.76
C GLY A 126 0.70 6.26 9.65
N ILE A 127 1.28 6.77 8.57
CA ILE A 127 0.50 7.20 7.42
C ILE A 127 -0.06 5.98 6.66
N MET A 128 -1.38 6.01 6.44
CA MET A 128 -2.09 5.19 5.48
C MET A 128 -2.34 6.04 4.23
N ALA A 129 -1.89 5.55 3.08
CA ALA A 129 -2.18 6.16 1.78
C ALA A 129 -3.18 5.29 1.04
N GLU A 130 -4.26 5.89 0.52
CA GLU A 130 -5.16 5.21 -0.39
C GLU A 130 -4.89 5.70 -1.80
N LEU A 131 -4.61 4.75 -2.68
CA LEU A 131 -4.28 4.99 -4.07
C LEU A 131 -5.34 4.36 -4.95
N GLU A 132 -5.70 5.07 -6.02
CA GLU A 132 -6.44 4.54 -7.14
C GLU A 132 -5.42 4.20 -8.23
N CYS A 133 -5.47 2.97 -8.75
CA CYS A 133 -4.60 2.52 -9.83
C CYS A 133 -5.45 2.08 -11.03
N ASP A 134 -5.16 2.68 -12.18
CA ASP A 134 -5.75 2.33 -13.46
C ASP A 134 -4.68 2.35 -14.57
N ALA A 135 -5.10 2.20 -15.83
CA ALA A 135 -4.19 2.12 -16.97
C ALA A 135 -3.41 3.43 -17.26
N ASP A 136 -3.91 4.56 -16.77
CA ASP A 136 -3.29 5.89 -16.86
C ASP A 136 -2.33 6.17 -15.69
N GLY A 137 -2.27 5.27 -14.71
CA GLY A 137 -1.29 5.26 -13.63
C GLY A 137 -1.91 5.27 -12.23
N THR A 138 -1.13 5.75 -11.27
CA THR A 138 -1.48 5.75 -9.85
C THR A 138 -1.78 7.16 -9.35
N ARG A 139 -2.87 7.29 -8.59
CA ARG A 139 -3.29 8.56 -7.98
C ARG A 139 -3.63 8.37 -6.51
N ALA A 140 -3.11 9.25 -5.65
CA ALA A 140 -3.59 9.29 -4.26
C ALA A 140 -5.00 9.87 -4.18
N ILE A 141 -5.89 9.17 -3.47
CA ILE A 141 -7.29 9.59 -3.23
C ILE A 141 -7.53 9.96 -1.75
N ALA A 142 -6.78 9.40 -0.81
CA ALA A 142 -6.86 9.76 0.60
C ALA A 142 -5.54 9.53 1.36
N TRP A 143 -5.40 10.23 2.49
CA TRP A 143 -4.29 10.11 3.42
C TRP A 143 -4.85 10.11 4.85
N ALA A 144 -4.57 9.09 5.65
CA ALA A 144 -4.82 9.12 7.09
C ALA A 144 -3.48 9.30 7.81
N GLY A 145 -3.36 10.38 8.58
CA GLY A 145 -2.18 10.69 9.37
C GLY A 145 -2.21 10.05 10.76
N PRO A 146 -1.14 10.18 11.55
CA PRO A 146 -1.07 9.60 12.90
C PRO A 146 -2.08 10.17 13.93
N GLY A 147 -2.96 11.12 13.54
CA GLY A 147 -3.96 11.75 14.42
C GLY A 147 -5.33 12.02 13.80
N ASP A 148 -5.68 11.34 12.70
CA ASP A 148 -7.06 11.29 12.18
C ASP A 148 -7.89 10.23 12.95
#